data_AF-A0A9D8MW64-F1
#
_entry.id   AF-A0A9D8MW64-F1
#
_cell.length_a   1.000
_cell.length_b   1.000
_cell.length_c   1.000
_cell.angle_alpha   90.00
_cell.angle_beta   90.00
_cell.angle_gamma   90.00
#
_symmetry.space_group_name_H-M   'P 1'
#
loop_
_entity.id
_entity.type
_entity.pdbx_description
1 polymer ?
#
loop_
_entity_poly.entity_id
_entity_poly.type
_entity_poly.pdbx_seq_one_letter_code
_entity_poly.pdbx_strand_id
1 'polypeptide(L)'
;MQNKCRILLQGALIAGLFAFMAACSGSTQEEQEEREALDFLYAGMPLPDSVDYSREFWEANVKVTLKARHEMSWGERVPQREWQHFVLPLRVNNEDLDSFRIVYYDELKERVKDMTMYSAALEVNHWCHEHVSYQPSDSRTSSPMNTLRSAIGRCGEESTLTVSALRAIGIPARQVYTPRWAHTDDNHAWVEVWVDGMWYFLGACEPEPVLNLGWFNEPASRGMLMHTKVFGDYSGPEEVVSKTPCYTEINVTKNYADVAEVIVTVLNADSLPVEGATVDYRLYNYAELYPIASKQSDARGKSSLTCGKGDLIVWASKDGKFGFRKVSVGKDALATVVIDKDSTYTDSFDLDLMPPMGKDNKPDVSVESVRANRNRLAQEDSIRNAYMKQAFCQDANPDSPEALARANWQTIVAFKKKCQDTKLADDILATLSKKDYRDVTLDVLIDVAESAMGDAGNKEIKEVLFPRVANERLTPYRATLSKYFAGMTAEQLEQ
;
A
#
# COMPACT_ATOMS: atom_id res chain seq x y z
N MET A 1 -53.74 38.99 27.78
CA MET A 1 -52.53 38.13 27.87
C MET A 1 -52.28 37.30 26.60
N GLN A 2 -53.30 36.76 25.92
CA GLN A 2 -53.13 35.88 24.75
C GLN A 2 -52.40 36.52 23.53
N ASN A 3 -52.56 37.83 23.28
CA ASN A 3 -51.84 38.49 22.17
C ASN A 3 -50.34 38.73 22.43
N LYS A 4 -49.89 38.84 23.69
CA LYS A 4 -48.46 38.99 24.01
C LYS A 4 -47.70 37.66 23.89
N CYS A 5 -48.34 36.53 24.25
CA CYS A 5 -47.76 35.20 24.08
C CYS A 5 -47.55 34.83 22.60
N ARG A 6 -48.48 35.20 21.71
CA ARG A 6 -48.36 34.90 20.27
C ARG A 6 -47.20 35.65 19.60
N ILE A 7 -46.97 36.90 19.98
CA ILE A 7 -45.87 37.73 19.44
C ILE A 7 -44.51 37.23 19.98
N LEU A 8 -44.45 36.80 21.24
CA LEU A 8 -43.24 36.19 21.82
C LEU A 8 -42.92 34.82 21.19
N LEU A 9 -43.93 33.98 20.92
CA LEU A 9 -43.75 32.69 20.24
C LEU A 9 -43.36 32.87 18.77
N GLN A 10 -43.93 33.83 18.04
CA GLN A 10 -43.50 34.16 16.67
C GLN A 10 -42.09 34.75 16.65
N GLY A 11 -41.73 35.61 17.60
CA GLY A 11 -40.38 36.16 17.73
C GLY A 11 -39.34 35.09 18.08
N ALA A 12 -39.66 34.12 18.94
CA ALA A 12 -38.78 33.00 19.29
C ALA A 12 -38.66 31.97 18.16
N LEU A 13 -39.73 31.71 17.40
CA LEU A 13 -39.67 30.86 16.20
C LEU A 13 -38.86 31.54 15.08
N ILE A 14 -39.02 32.84 14.88
CA ILE A 14 -38.24 33.59 13.88
C ILE A 14 -36.77 33.68 14.31
N ALA A 15 -36.47 33.96 15.58
CA ALA A 15 -35.10 33.95 16.11
C ALA A 15 -34.47 32.55 16.07
N GLY A 16 -35.24 31.49 16.34
CA GLY A 16 -34.79 30.10 16.20
C GLY A 16 -34.56 29.70 14.74
N LEU A 17 -35.40 30.17 13.80
CA LEU A 17 -35.23 29.94 12.37
C LEU A 17 -34.06 30.75 11.79
N PHE A 18 -33.81 31.96 12.28
CA PHE A 18 -32.63 32.75 11.93
C PHE A 18 -31.35 32.21 12.58
N ALA A 19 -31.40 31.66 13.80
CA ALA A 19 -30.26 31.00 14.42
C ALA A 19 -29.94 29.66 13.73
N PHE A 20 -30.96 28.92 13.30
CA PHE A 20 -30.79 27.70 12.50
C PHE A 20 -30.31 28.02 11.08
N MET A 21 -30.86 29.05 10.43
CA MET A 21 -30.36 29.50 9.13
C MET A 21 -28.96 30.12 9.24
N ALA A 22 -28.61 30.83 10.32
CA ALA A 22 -27.25 31.33 10.56
C ALA A 22 -26.25 30.21 10.89
N ALA A 23 -26.70 29.13 11.54
CA ALA A 23 -25.91 27.91 11.75
C ALA A 23 -25.79 27.06 10.46
N CYS A 24 -26.75 27.15 9.55
CA CYS A 24 -26.74 26.49 8.24
C CYS A 24 -26.19 27.37 7.09
N SER A 25 -25.90 28.66 7.33
CA SER A 25 -25.35 29.60 6.34
C SER A 25 -23.86 29.91 6.59
N GLY A 26 -23.18 29.09 7.39
CA GLY A 26 -21.84 29.40 7.88
C GLY A 26 -20.69 28.72 7.15
N SER A 27 -20.92 27.58 6.46
CA SER A 27 -19.83 26.87 5.79
C SER A 27 -19.75 27.20 4.30
N THR A 28 -18.55 27.56 3.82
CA THR A 28 -18.32 27.67 2.37
C THR A 28 -18.51 26.31 1.69
N GLN A 29 -18.75 26.28 0.38
CA GLN A 29 -18.79 25.02 -0.37
C GLN A 29 -17.49 24.23 -0.20
N GLU A 30 -16.36 24.93 -0.17
CA GLU A 30 -15.03 24.35 0.06
C GLU A 30 -14.92 23.69 1.44
N GLU A 31 -15.42 24.33 2.51
CA GLU A 31 -15.46 23.75 3.85
C GLU A 31 -16.38 22.53 3.96
N GLN A 32 -17.44 22.48 3.14
CA GLN A 32 -18.28 21.30 3.04
C GLN A 32 -17.56 20.15 2.32
N GLU A 33 -16.90 20.42 1.20
CA GLU A 33 -16.12 19.42 0.47
C GLU A 33 -14.96 18.86 1.32
N GLU A 34 -14.26 19.73 2.05
CA GLU A 34 -13.21 19.32 3.00
C GLU A 34 -13.76 18.37 4.08
N ARG A 35 -14.90 18.73 4.70
CA ARG A 35 -15.53 17.90 5.73
C ARG A 35 -15.97 16.55 5.17
N GLU A 36 -16.62 16.52 4.02
CA GLU A 36 -17.09 15.27 3.39
C GLU A 36 -15.91 14.35 3.02
N ALA A 37 -14.79 14.93 2.57
CA ALA A 37 -13.57 14.18 2.27
C ALA A 37 -12.92 13.61 3.54
N LEU A 38 -12.87 14.37 4.63
CA LEU A 38 -12.38 13.90 5.92
C LEU A 38 -13.28 12.80 6.49
N ASP A 39 -14.60 13.00 6.49
CA ASP A 39 -15.57 12.02 6.98
C ASP A 39 -15.42 10.69 6.22
N PHE A 40 -15.25 10.76 4.89
CA PHE A 40 -14.97 9.58 4.07
C PHE A 40 -13.68 8.87 4.47
N LEU A 41 -12.58 9.61 4.68
CA LEU A 41 -11.30 9.02 5.10
C LEU A 41 -11.43 8.35 6.46
N TYR A 42 -11.95 9.06 7.47
CA TYR A 42 -12.07 8.55 8.84
C TYR A 42 -13.03 7.36 8.97
N ALA A 43 -14.05 7.25 8.12
CA ALA A 43 -14.97 6.13 8.13
C ALA A 43 -14.31 4.79 7.77
N GLY A 44 -13.27 4.80 6.92
CA GLY A 44 -12.56 3.60 6.46
C GLY A 44 -11.10 3.50 6.91
N MET A 45 -10.66 4.40 7.80
CA MET A 45 -9.25 4.52 8.16
C MET A 45 -8.79 3.35 9.06
N PRO A 46 -7.61 2.76 8.81
CA PRO A 46 -6.97 1.89 9.79
C PRO A 46 -6.76 2.61 11.12
N LEU A 47 -6.91 1.90 12.24
CA LEU A 47 -6.75 2.51 13.57
C LEU A 47 -5.41 3.26 13.74
N PRO A 48 -4.23 2.70 13.36
CA PRO A 48 -2.96 3.43 13.45
C PRO A 48 -2.97 4.77 12.70
N ASP A 49 -3.50 4.79 11.47
CA ASP A 49 -3.59 6.01 10.66
C ASP A 49 -4.44 7.11 11.36
N SER A 50 -5.45 6.72 12.13
CA SER A 50 -6.34 7.66 12.84
C SER A 50 -5.77 8.21 14.16
N VAL A 51 -4.79 7.53 14.76
CA VAL A 51 -4.23 7.90 16.08
C VAL A 51 -2.78 8.38 16.01
N ASP A 52 -2.00 7.91 15.03
CA ASP A 52 -0.58 8.26 14.85
C ASP A 52 -0.38 9.56 14.08
N TYR A 53 -1.43 10.06 13.43
CA TYR A 53 -1.42 11.31 12.65
C TYR A 53 -2.44 12.29 13.20
N SER A 54 -2.05 13.57 13.31
CA SER A 54 -2.93 14.61 13.80
C SER A 54 -4.05 14.92 12.81
N ARG A 55 -5.15 15.50 13.29
CA ARG A 55 -6.25 15.93 12.41
C ARG A 55 -5.77 16.97 11.39
N GLU A 56 -4.87 17.87 11.80
CA GLU A 56 -4.29 18.90 10.94
C GLU A 56 -3.48 18.31 9.79
N PHE A 57 -2.84 17.15 9.99
CA PHE A 57 -2.15 16.43 8.92
C PHE A 57 -3.13 15.99 7.83
N TRP A 58 -4.28 15.44 8.23
CA TRP A 58 -5.33 15.02 7.30
C TRP A 58 -5.98 16.20 6.59
N GLU A 59 -6.32 17.27 7.32
CA GLU A 59 -6.88 18.50 6.77
C GLU A 59 -5.95 19.14 5.73
N ALA A 60 -4.64 19.21 6.01
CA ALA A 60 -3.66 19.75 5.08
C ALA A 60 -3.58 18.94 3.78
N ASN A 61 -3.64 17.60 3.87
CA ASN A 61 -3.62 16.74 2.69
C ASN A 61 -4.93 16.81 1.89
N VAL A 62 -6.09 16.87 2.56
CA VAL A 62 -7.40 17.02 1.90
C VAL A 62 -7.48 18.33 1.13
N LYS A 63 -6.99 19.44 1.71
CA LYS A 63 -6.91 20.74 1.04
C LYS A 63 -6.15 20.67 -0.28
N VAL A 64 -4.98 20.02 -0.29
CA VAL A 64 -4.18 19.88 -1.52
C VAL A 64 -4.86 18.93 -2.51
N THR A 65 -5.55 17.87 -2.05
CA THR A 65 -6.35 17.00 -2.93
C THR A 65 -7.49 17.76 -3.61
N LEU A 66 -8.21 18.62 -2.88
CA LEU A 66 -9.28 19.46 -3.44
C LEU A 66 -8.72 20.53 -4.36
N LYS A 67 -7.59 21.17 -3.99
CA LYS A 67 -6.85 22.06 -4.89
C LYS A 67 -6.54 21.37 -6.23
N ALA A 68 -5.99 20.15 -6.19
CA ALA A 68 -5.74 19.35 -7.39
C ALA A 68 -7.03 19.05 -8.18
N ARG A 69 -8.12 18.74 -7.48
CA ARG A 69 -9.43 18.52 -8.11
C ARG A 69 -9.95 19.77 -8.84
N HIS A 70 -9.72 20.96 -8.31
CA HIS A 70 -10.23 22.21 -8.87
C HIS A 70 -9.33 22.81 -9.95
N GLU A 71 -8.01 22.62 -9.85
CA GLU A 71 -7.04 23.25 -10.75
C GLU A 71 -6.64 22.39 -11.95
N MET A 72 -6.73 21.06 -11.86
CA MET A 72 -6.29 20.16 -12.94
C MET A 72 -7.38 19.99 -14.01
N SER A 73 -6.99 19.95 -15.28
CA SER A 73 -7.91 19.88 -16.44
C SER A 73 -8.78 18.62 -16.52
N TRP A 74 -8.53 17.65 -15.64
CA TRP A 74 -9.32 16.43 -15.51
C TRP A 74 -10.14 16.33 -14.24
N GLY A 75 -10.02 17.27 -13.31
CA GLY A 75 -10.67 17.16 -12.00
C GLY A 75 -12.20 17.01 -12.06
N GLU A 76 -12.84 17.68 -13.02
CA GLU A 76 -14.29 17.54 -13.28
C GLU A 76 -14.66 16.25 -14.04
N ARG A 77 -13.70 15.62 -14.74
CA ARG A 77 -13.91 14.42 -15.56
C ARG A 77 -13.75 13.13 -14.78
N VAL A 78 -13.02 13.16 -13.67
CA VAL A 78 -12.89 12.03 -12.75
C VAL A 78 -14.21 11.86 -11.96
N PRO A 79 -14.90 10.72 -12.08
CA PRO A 79 -16.15 10.52 -11.34
C PRO A 79 -15.90 10.41 -9.83
N GLN A 80 -16.94 10.71 -9.04
CA GLN A 80 -16.82 10.81 -7.58
C GLN A 80 -16.27 9.53 -6.93
N ARG A 81 -16.69 8.34 -7.37
CA ARG A 81 -16.21 7.06 -6.83
C ARG A 81 -14.70 6.91 -7.06
N GLU A 82 -14.24 7.16 -8.28
CA GLU A 82 -12.82 7.03 -8.62
C GLU A 82 -11.97 8.04 -7.85
N TRP A 83 -12.47 9.27 -7.71
CA TRP A 83 -11.81 10.29 -6.89
C TRP A 83 -11.72 9.87 -5.42
N GLN A 84 -12.84 9.45 -4.82
CA GLN A 84 -12.91 9.08 -3.41
C GLN A 84 -12.02 7.88 -3.06
N HIS A 85 -11.95 6.87 -3.91
CA HIS A 85 -11.23 5.63 -3.58
C HIS A 85 -9.80 5.55 -4.15
N PHE A 86 -9.50 6.31 -5.22
CA PHE A 86 -8.22 6.18 -5.92
C PHE A 86 -7.47 7.50 -6.11
N VAL A 87 -7.96 8.62 -5.56
CA VAL A 87 -7.23 9.91 -5.47
C VAL A 87 -7.09 10.36 -4.02
N LEU A 88 -8.22 10.45 -3.31
CA LEU A 88 -8.29 11.00 -1.96
C LEU A 88 -7.42 10.24 -0.93
N PRO A 89 -7.39 8.90 -0.88
CA PRO A 89 -6.61 8.17 0.12
C PRO A 89 -5.11 8.41 -0.05
N LEU A 90 -4.42 8.68 1.07
CA LEU A 90 -2.97 8.81 1.11
C LEU A 90 -2.29 7.44 1.11
N ARG A 91 -2.86 6.50 1.86
CA ARG A 91 -2.39 5.12 2.00
C ARG A 91 -2.40 4.40 0.64
N VAL A 92 -1.30 3.71 0.34
CA VAL A 92 -1.19 2.82 -0.84
C VAL A 92 -0.91 1.39 -0.41
N ASN A 93 0.08 1.18 0.46
CA ASN A 93 0.53 -0.12 0.93
C ASN A 93 0.71 -0.10 2.47
N ASN A 94 1.87 -0.51 2.97
CA ASN A 94 2.22 -0.60 4.40
C ASN A 94 3.28 0.45 4.81
N GLU A 95 3.41 1.52 4.04
CA GLU A 95 4.34 2.62 4.31
C GLU A 95 3.95 3.47 5.53
N ASP A 96 4.84 4.31 6.02
CA ASP A 96 4.43 5.46 6.85
C ASP A 96 3.83 6.54 5.93
N LEU A 97 2.74 7.22 6.34
CA LEU A 97 2.26 8.41 5.62
C LEU A 97 3.18 9.59 5.86
N ASP A 98 3.31 10.43 4.84
CA ASP A 98 4.11 11.64 4.88
C ASP A 98 3.43 12.80 4.12
N SER A 99 4.15 13.93 4.01
CA SER A 99 3.67 15.15 3.37
C SER A 99 3.93 15.19 1.86
N PHE A 100 4.21 14.07 1.18
CA PHE A 100 4.57 14.04 -0.23
C PHE A 100 3.61 14.84 -1.12
N ARG A 101 2.29 14.62 -0.94
CA ARG A 101 1.25 15.29 -1.73
C ARG A 101 1.34 16.82 -1.58
N ILE A 102 1.55 17.29 -0.36
CA ILE A 102 1.65 18.72 -0.05
C ILE A 102 2.92 19.32 -0.67
N VAL A 103 4.04 18.60 -0.60
CA VAL A 103 5.35 19.10 -1.05
C VAL A 103 5.45 19.13 -2.57
N TYR A 104 4.94 18.10 -3.27
CA TYR A 104 5.20 17.89 -4.70
C TYR A 104 4.06 18.28 -5.63
N TYR A 105 2.90 18.70 -5.11
CA TYR A 105 1.76 19.08 -5.95
C TYR A 105 2.12 20.16 -6.99
N ASP A 106 2.70 21.28 -6.55
CA ASP A 106 2.95 22.41 -7.46
C ASP A 106 4.03 22.07 -8.51
N GLU A 107 5.04 21.27 -8.15
CA GLU A 107 6.07 20.77 -9.09
C GLU A 107 5.45 19.86 -10.15
N LEU A 108 4.70 18.83 -9.72
CA LEU A 108 4.08 17.87 -10.63
C LEU A 108 3.02 18.54 -11.51
N LYS A 109 2.24 19.48 -10.97
CA LYS A 109 1.28 20.29 -11.72
C LYS A 109 1.96 21.04 -12.87
N GLU A 110 3.06 21.74 -12.60
CA GLU A 110 3.78 22.48 -13.64
C GLU A 110 4.43 21.51 -14.64
N ARG A 111 4.94 20.36 -14.18
CA ARG A 111 5.55 19.33 -15.04
C ARG A 111 4.59 18.81 -16.11
N VAL A 112 3.31 18.64 -15.77
CA VAL A 112 2.28 18.07 -16.65
C VAL A 112 1.37 19.12 -17.28
N LYS A 113 1.74 20.39 -17.21
CA LYS A 113 0.95 21.51 -17.73
C LYS A 113 0.62 21.31 -19.20
N ASP A 114 -0.63 21.63 -19.56
CA ASP A 114 -1.20 21.50 -20.91
C ASP A 114 -1.18 20.07 -21.49
N MET A 115 -0.88 19.05 -20.69
CA MET A 115 -0.93 17.65 -21.11
C MET A 115 -2.35 17.06 -20.99
N THR A 116 -2.62 16.07 -21.82
CA THR A 116 -3.77 15.17 -21.61
C THR A 116 -3.53 14.29 -20.37
N MET A 117 -4.58 13.73 -19.79
CA MET A 117 -4.43 12.81 -18.65
C MET A 117 -3.55 11.60 -19.00
N TYR A 118 -3.67 11.06 -20.23
CA TYR A 118 -2.83 9.98 -20.73
C TYR A 118 -1.35 10.37 -20.75
N SER A 119 -1.02 11.52 -21.36
CA SER A 119 0.36 12.01 -21.44
C SER A 119 0.92 12.38 -20.07
N ALA A 120 0.10 12.95 -19.19
CA ALA A 120 0.47 13.27 -17.82
C ALA A 120 0.82 12.00 -17.01
N ALA A 121 0.09 10.90 -17.20
CA ALA A 121 0.39 9.63 -16.52
C ALA A 121 1.78 9.08 -16.92
N LEU A 122 2.12 9.12 -18.20
CA LEU A 122 3.45 8.74 -18.69
C LEU A 122 4.53 9.69 -18.17
N GLU A 123 4.26 10.99 -18.20
CA GLU A 123 5.21 12.01 -17.77
C GLU A 123 5.53 11.92 -16.26
N VAL A 124 4.52 11.64 -15.43
CA VAL A 124 4.72 11.41 -13.99
C VAL A 124 5.60 10.18 -13.76
N ASN A 125 5.47 9.13 -14.58
CA ASN A 125 6.33 7.96 -14.42
C ASN A 125 7.79 8.24 -14.80
N HIS A 126 8.01 9.07 -15.82
CA HIS A 126 9.33 9.62 -16.14
C HIS A 126 9.90 10.44 -14.99
N TRP A 127 9.10 11.32 -14.39
CA TRP A 127 9.51 12.04 -13.18
C TRP A 127 9.88 11.07 -12.04
N CYS A 128 9.12 9.99 -11.83
CA CYS A 128 9.48 9.00 -10.82
C CYS A 128 10.85 8.34 -11.11
N HIS A 129 11.12 8.01 -12.37
CA HIS A 129 12.41 7.45 -12.80
C HIS A 129 13.57 8.46 -12.65
N GLU A 130 13.35 9.76 -12.85
CA GLU A 130 14.35 10.82 -12.56
C GLU A 130 14.85 10.78 -11.11
N HIS A 131 14.06 10.22 -10.18
CA HIS A 131 14.37 10.20 -8.74
C HIS A 131 14.74 8.83 -8.19
N VAL A 132 14.18 7.74 -8.72
CA VAL A 132 14.25 6.41 -8.08
C VAL A 132 14.60 5.32 -9.08
N SER A 133 15.43 4.38 -8.65
CA SER A 133 15.71 3.13 -9.37
C SER A 133 15.54 1.89 -8.49
N TYR A 134 15.29 0.75 -9.13
CA TYR A 134 15.05 -0.49 -8.42
C TYR A 134 16.24 -0.97 -7.59
N GLN A 135 15.98 -1.35 -6.34
CA GLN A 135 16.91 -2.12 -5.51
C GLN A 135 16.14 -3.07 -4.57
N PRO A 136 16.43 -4.39 -4.60
CA PRO A 136 15.79 -5.34 -3.69
C PRO A 136 16.16 -5.04 -2.23
N SER A 137 15.19 -5.24 -1.35
CA SER A 137 15.30 -4.98 0.09
C SER A 137 14.20 -5.72 0.87
N ASP A 138 14.11 -5.49 2.18
CA ASP A 138 13.08 -6.12 3.02
C ASP A 138 11.63 -5.68 2.67
N SER A 139 10.66 -6.32 3.33
CA SER A 139 9.22 -6.19 3.04
C SER A 139 8.56 -4.90 3.56
N ARG A 140 9.23 -4.08 4.37
CA ARG A 140 8.68 -2.79 4.82
C ARG A 140 8.68 -1.82 3.65
N THR A 141 7.58 -1.11 3.35
CA THR A 141 7.59 -0.12 2.27
C THR A 141 8.02 1.25 2.83
N SER A 142 9.01 1.90 2.22
CA SER A 142 9.34 3.29 2.53
C SER A 142 8.24 4.26 2.06
N SER A 143 8.01 5.32 2.83
CA SER A 143 7.14 6.42 2.43
C SER A 143 7.63 7.11 1.14
N PRO A 144 6.77 7.76 0.33
CA PRO A 144 7.19 8.42 -0.91
C PRO A 144 8.34 9.41 -0.72
N MET A 145 8.31 10.26 0.31
CA MET A 145 9.42 11.18 0.62
C MET A 145 10.70 10.43 0.96
N ASN A 146 10.63 9.35 1.73
CA ASN A 146 11.82 8.58 2.08
C ASN A 146 12.38 7.82 0.87
N THR A 147 11.51 7.32 -0.01
CA THR A 147 11.89 6.68 -1.28
C THR A 147 12.67 7.67 -2.15
N LEU A 148 12.16 8.90 -2.34
CA LEU A 148 12.88 9.98 -3.04
C LEU A 148 14.22 10.30 -2.39
N ARG A 149 14.23 10.49 -1.06
CA ARG A 149 15.46 10.79 -0.31
C ARG A 149 16.51 9.70 -0.51
N SER A 150 16.07 8.44 -0.54
CA SER A 150 16.96 7.30 -0.73
C SER A 150 17.33 7.04 -2.19
N ALA A 151 16.59 7.56 -3.17
CA ALA A 151 16.77 7.30 -4.61
C ALA A 151 16.70 5.81 -5.03
N ILE A 152 16.18 4.93 -4.18
CA ILE A 152 15.92 3.51 -4.49
C ILE A 152 14.61 3.03 -3.90
N GLY A 153 14.04 2.00 -4.51
CA GLY A 153 12.90 1.27 -3.99
C GLY A 153 12.86 -0.16 -4.52
N ARG A 154 12.21 -1.09 -3.83
CA ARG A 154 11.71 -2.30 -4.52
C ARG A 154 10.37 -1.95 -5.18
N CYS A 155 9.77 -2.92 -5.85
CA CYS A 155 8.49 -2.75 -6.55
C CYS A 155 7.39 -2.12 -5.66
N GLY A 156 7.41 -2.35 -4.34
CA GLY A 156 6.49 -1.74 -3.39
C GLY A 156 6.70 -0.23 -3.20
N GLU A 157 7.93 0.24 -3.00
CA GLU A 157 8.23 1.66 -2.87
C GLU A 157 8.02 2.40 -4.19
N GLU A 158 8.46 1.83 -5.30
CA GLU A 158 8.32 2.45 -6.62
C GLU A 158 6.85 2.64 -6.95
N SER A 159 6.02 1.60 -6.82
CA SER A 159 4.58 1.72 -7.09
C SER A 159 3.85 2.60 -6.06
N THR A 160 4.30 2.64 -4.80
CA THR A 160 3.76 3.57 -3.79
C THR A 160 4.08 5.02 -4.14
N LEU A 161 5.30 5.31 -4.59
CA LEU A 161 5.71 6.64 -5.07
C LEU A 161 4.91 7.04 -6.31
N THR A 162 4.85 6.18 -7.34
CA THR A 162 4.14 6.50 -8.59
C THR A 162 2.64 6.69 -8.37
N VAL A 163 1.99 5.85 -7.55
CA VAL A 163 0.58 6.08 -7.16
C VAL A 163 0.43 7.41 -6.43
N SER A 164 1.32 7.71 -5.48
CA SER A 164 1.27 8.98 -4.73
C SER A 164 1.45 10.20 -5.65
N ALA A 165 2.35 10.13 -6.63
CA ALA A 165 2.60 11.19 -7.60
C ALA A 165 1.39 11.42 -8.53
N LEU A 166 0.81 10.34 -9.07
CA LEU A 166 -0.41 10.42 -9.89
C LEU A 166 -1.60 10.99 -9.10
N ARG A 167 -1.80 10.51 -7.86
CA ARG A 167 -2.86 10.99 -6.97
C ARG A 167 -2.66 12.44 -6.55
N ALA A 168 -1.42 12.90 -6.39
CA ALA A 168 -1.12 14.29 -6.03
C ALA A 168 -1.68 15.26 -7.07
N ILE A 169 -1.62 14.91 -8.35
CA ILE A 169 -2.20 15.71 -9.45
C ILE A 169 -3.63 15.27 -9.81
N GLY A 170 -4.33 14.53 -8.96
CA GLY A 170 -5.75 14.19 -9.17
C GLY A 170 -6.03 13.11 -10.21
N ILE A 171 -5.02 12.35 -10.66
CA ILE A 171 -5.24 11.19 -11.54
C ILE A 171 -5.52 9.96 -10.67
N PRO A 172 -6.66 9.25 -10.85
CA PRO A 172 -6.95 8.06 -10.06
C PRO A 172 -5.94 6.96 -10.36
N ALA A 173 -5.30 6.43 -9.32
CA ALA A 173 -4.28 5.40 -9.44
C ALA A 173 -4.35 4.38 -8.30
N ARG A 174 -3.93 3.15 -8.57
CA ARG A 174 -3.88 2.07 -7.57
C ARG A 174 -2.68 1.16 -7.78
N GLN A 175 -2.12 0.67 -6.68
CA GLN A 175 -1.08 -0.36 -6.71
C GLN A 175 -1.74 -1.71 -6.96
N VAL A 176 -1.26 -2.43 -7.96
CA VAL A 176 -1.69 -3.79 -8.27
C VAL A 176 -0.61 -4.76 -7.84
N TYR A 177 -1.02 -5.89 -7.31
CA TYR A 177 -0.13 -6.92 -6.81
C TYR A 177 -0.49 -8.28 -7.37
N THR A 178 0.53 -9.04 -7.77
CA THR A 178 0.43 -10.50 -7.85
C THR A 178 1.08 -11.07 -6.60
N PRO A 179 0.32 -11.75 -5.71
CA PRO A 179 0.85 -12.20 -4.43
C PRO A 179 1.97 -13.23 -4.59
N ARG A 180 1.86 -14.09 -5.61
CA ARG A 180 2.84 -15.09 -6.02
C ARG A 180 2.68 -15.38 -7.51
N TRP A 181 3.78 -15.52 -8.23
CA TRP A 181 3.75 -16.02 -9.60
C TRP A 181 3.43 -17.52 -9.64
N ALA A 182 2.71 -17.95 -10.66
CA ALA A 182 2.43 -19.39 -10.84
C ALA A 182 3.55 -20.15 -11.55
N HIS A 183 4.52 -19.43 -12.11
CA HIS A 183 5.54 -19.97 -13.00
C HIS A 183 6.98 -19.75 -12.50
N THR A 184 7.16 -19.06 -11.37
CA THR A 184 8.46 -18.84 -10.73
C THR A 184 8.27 -18.44 -9.27
N ASP A 185 9.29 -18.63 -8.43
CA ASP A 185 9.29 -18.13 -7.06
C ASP A 185 9.56 -16.62 -7.06
N ASP A 186 8.50 -15.82 -6.96
CA ASP A 186 8.55 -14.39 -6.63
C ASP A 186 7.12 -13.83 -6.52
N ASN A 187 7.03 -12.52 -6.30
CA ASN A 187 5.83 -11.70 -6.44
C ASN A 187 6.17 -10.43 -7.23
N HIS A 188 5.17 -9.60 -7.52
CA HIS A 188 5.45 -8.29 -8.13
C HIS A 188 4.33 -7.28 -7.87
N ALA A 189 4.69 -6.00 -7.85
CA ALA A 189 3.79 -4.87 -7.70
C ALA A 189 4.02 -3.85 -8.81
N TRP A 190 2.95 -3.30 -9.37
CA TRP A 190 3.00 -2.24 -10.38
C TRP A 190 1.80 -1.29 -10.19
N VAL A 191 1.56 -0.39 -11.16
CA VAL A 191 0.51 0.63 -11.05
C VAL A 191 -0.54 0.46 -12.12
N GLU A 192 -1.81 0.62 -11.73
CA GLU A 192 -2.89 0.96 -12.64
C GLU A 192 -3.27 2.43 -12.49
N VAL A 193 -3.55 3.07 -13.61
CA VAL A 193 -3.96 4.47 -13.74
C VAL A 193 -5.27 4.55 -14.52
N TRP A 194 -6.22 5.32 -14.02
CA TRP A 194 -7.49 5.55 -14.70
C TRP A 194 -7.33 6.73 -15.65
N VAL A 195 -7.63 6.51 -16.93
CA VAL A 195 -7.59 7.53 -17.98
C VAL A 195 -8.90 7.48 -18.75
N ASP A 196 -9.67 8.56 -18.64
CA ASP A 196 -10.87 8.84 -19.47
C ASP A 196 -11.86 7.67 -19.56
N GLY A 197 -12.16 7.03 -18.43
CA GLY A 197 -13.13 5.93 -18.34
C GLY A 197 -12.53 4.53 -18.30
N MET A 198 -11.21 4.39 -18.50
CA MET A 198 -10.55 3.09 -18.61
C MET A 198 -9.35 2.99 -17.66
N TRP A 199 -9.12 1.80 -17.12
CA TRP A 199 -7.90 1.47 -16.39
C TRP A 199 -6.81 1.00 -17.36
N TYR A 200 -5.62 1.57 -17.20
CA TYR A 200 -4.39 1.18 -17.88
C TYR A 200 -3.35 0.79 -16.84
N PHE A 201 -2.32 0.04 -17.23
CA PHE A 201 -1.17 -0.24 -16.37
C PHE A 201 0.13 0.40 -16.88
N LEU A 202 1.07 0.57 -15.97
CA LEU A 202 2.44 0.99 -16.22
C LEU A 202 3.38 0.38 -15.17
N GLY A 203 4.64 0.15 -15.54
CA GLY A 203 5.70 -0.15 -14.57
C GLY A 203 6.01 1.08 -13.72
N ALA A 204 6.30 0.89 -12.43
CA ALA A 204 6.53 2.01 -11.52
C ALA A 204 7.99 2.43 -11.54
N CYS A 205 8.29 3.70 -11.82
CA CYS A 205 9.64 4.18 -12.09
C CYS A 205 10.30 3.50 -13.31
N GLU A 206 9.51 2.82 -14.16
CA GLU A 206 9.96 2.10 -15.34
C GLU A 206 9.18 2.61 -16.56
N PRO A 207 9.43 3.85 -17.01
CA PRO A 207 8.59 4.48 -18.01
C PRO A 207 8.80 3.85 -19.39
N GLU A 208 7.68 3.44 -19.98
CA GLU A 208 7.57 2.97 -21.34
C GLU A 208 6.91 4.05 -22.23
N PRO A 209 7.08 4.00 -23.56
CA PRO A 209 6.56 5.05 -24.43
C PRO A 209 5.03 5.15 -24.50
N VAL A 210 4.32 4.11 -24.06
CA VAL A 210 2.85 4.00 -24.05
C VAL A 210 2.38 3.26 -22.80
N LEU A 211 1.12 3.48 -22.40
CA LEU A 211 0.48 2.70 -21.34
C LEU A 211 0.19 1.27 -21.82
N ASN A 212 -0.07 0.37 -20.86
CA ASN A 212 -0.22 -1.08 -21.07
C ASN A 212 1.04 -1.76 -21.65
N LEU A 213 2.20 -1.17 -21.42
CA LEU A 213 3.50 -1.74 -21.75
C LEU A 213 4.39 -1.74 -20.50
N GLY A 214 5.02 -2.88 -20.28
CA GLY A 214 6.03 -3.12 -19.26
C GLY A 214 6.74 -4.44 -19.52
N TRP A 215 7.85 -4.68 -18.84
CA TRP A 215 8.59 -5.94 -18.98
C TRP A 215 7.76 -7.15 -18.52
N PHE A 216 6.80 -6.91 -17.60
CA PHE A 216 5.95 -7.94 -16.98
C PHE A 216 4.70 -8.31 -17.79
N ASN A 217 4.47 -7.76 -18.99
CA ASN A 217 3.31 -8.08 -19.84
C ASN A 217 3.06 -9.60 -19.97
N GLU A 218 4.07 -10.35 -20.41
CA GLU A 218 3.97 -11.81 -20.57
C GLU A 218 3.87 -12.54 -19.21
N PRO A 219 4.73 -12.26 -18.20
CA PRO A 219 4.57 -12.84 -16.86
C PRO A 219 3.18 -12.62 -16.24
N ALA A 220 2.63 -11.40 -16.36
CA ALA A 220 1.31 -11.05 -15.86
C ALA A 220 0.19 -11.81 -16.56
N SER A 221 0.32 -12.10 -17.86
CA SER A 221 -0.64 -12.93 -18.60
C SER A 221 -0.71 -14.38 -18.08
N ARG A 222 0.31 -14.81 -17.31
CA ARG A 222 0.41 -16.11 -16.63
C ARG A 222 0.05 -16.05 -15.14
N GLY A 223 -0.45 -14.92 -14.65
CA GLY A 223 -0.82 -14.75 -13.26
C GLY A 223 -2.13 -15.49 -12.92
N MET A 224 -2.19 -16.08 -11.73
CA MET A 224 -3.43 -16.69 -11.23
C MET A 224 -4.34 -15.65 -10.57
N LEU A 225 -3.78 -14.64 -9.90
CA LEU A 225 -4.52 -13.54 -9.31
C LEU A 225 -3.69 -12.27 -9.35
N MET A 226 -4.30 -11.19 -9.85
CA MET A 226 -3.83 -9.83 -9.67
C MET A 226 -4.93 -9.07 -8.93
N HIS A 227 -4.57 -8.44 -7.82
CA HIS A 227 -5.52 -7.77 -6.94
C HIS A 227 -4.98 -6.43 -6.45
N THR A 228 -5.87 -5.64 -5.87
CA THR A 228 -5.53 -4.35 -5.27
C THR A 228 -6.41 -4.12 -4.04
N LYS A 229 -5.88 -3.39 -3.06
CA LYS A 229 -6.60 -2.93 -1.87
C LYS A 229 -7.22 -1.58 -2.16
N VAL A 230 -8.53 -1.48 -1.98
CA VAL A 230 -9.28 -0.23 -2.13
C VAL A 230 -9.76 0.23 -0.76
N PHE A 231 -9.21 1.34 -0.28
CA PHE A 231 -9.54 1.89 1.04
C PHE A 231 -10.97 2.44 1.09
N GLY A 232 -11.64 2.22 2.23
CA GLY A 232 -13.05 2.56 2.44
C GLY A 232 -14.03 1.50 1.95
N ASP A 233 -15.33 1.80 2.07
CA ASP A 233 -16.41 0.91 1.66
C ASP A 233 -16.61 0.94 0.13
N TYR A 234 -15.75 0.22 -0.58
CA TYR A 234 -15.79 0.18 -2.04
C TYR A 234 -16.86 -0.79 -2.57
N SER A 235 -17.70 -0.28 -3.48
CA SER A 235 -18.75 -1.03 -4.18
C SER A 235 -18.62 -0.90 -5.71
N GLY A 236 -17.45 -1.25 -6.24
CA GLY A 236 -17.19 -1.27 -7.68
C GLY A 236 -17.66 -2.53 -8.40
N PRO A 237 -17.47 -2.58 -9.73
CA PRO A 237 -17.88 -3.72 -10.56
C PRO A 237 -16.94 -4.94 -10.49
N GLU A 238 -15.76 -4.80 -9.89
CA GLU A 238 -14.79 -5.89 -9.77
C GLU A 238 -15.25 -6.96 -8.77
N GLU A 239 -14.82 -8.22 -8.98
CA GLU A 239 -15.05 -9.29 -8.01
C GLU A 239 -14.32 -8.94 -6.70
N VAL A 240 -15.04 -9.03 -5.59
CA VAL A 240 -14.47 -8.88 -4.25
C VAL A 240 -13.77 -10.18 -3.85
N VAL A 241 -12.46 -10.09 -3.61
CA VAL A 241 -11.63 -11.20 -3.11
C VAL A 241 -11.81 -11.33 -1.60
N SER A 242 -11.69 -10.21 -0.89
CA SER A 242 -11.89 -10.12 0.55
C SER A 242 -12.39 -8.72 0.93
N LYS A 243 -12.99 -8.60 2.11
CA LYS A 243 -13.47 -7.31 2.64
C LYS A 243 -13.15 -7.21 4.12
N THR A 244 -12.61 -6.06 4.51
CA THR A 244 -12.36 -5.69 5.91
C THR A 244 -13.16 -4.41 6.23
N PRO A 245 -13.22 -3.99 7.51
CA PRO A 245 -13.78 -2.68 7.85
C PRO A 245 -13.04 -1.49 7.21
N CYS A 246 -11.76 -1.65 6.82
CA CYS A 246 -10.92 -0.55 6.35
C CYS A 246 -10.70 -0.54 4.83
N TYR A 247 -10.77 -1.69 4.18
CA TYR A 247 -10.57 -1.81 2.74
C TYR A 247 -11.28 -3.03 2.14
N THR A 248 -11.57 -2.94 0.86
CA THR A 248 -12.03 -4.03 0.00
C THR A 248 -10.90 -4.46 -0.93
N GLU A 249 -10.57 -5.76 -0.96
CA GLU A 249 -9.67 -6.31 -1.96
C GLU A 249 -10.45 -6.74 -3.19
N ILE A 250 -10.04 -6.24 -4.36
CA ILE A 250 -10.72 -6.51 -5.62
C ILE A 250 -9.82 -7.21 -6.62
N ASN A 251 -10.43 -8.04 -7.45
CA ASN A 251 -9.78 -8.81 -8.49
C ASN A 251 -9.68 -8.01 -9.79
N VAL A 252 -8.47 -7.80 -10.28
CA VAL A 252 -8.16 -7.08 -11.52
C VAL A 252 -7.51 -7.98 -12.58
N THR A 253 -7.46 -9.30 -12.33
CA THR A 253 -6.76 -10.29 -13.17
C THR A 253 -7.15 -10.23 -14.65
N LYS A 254 -8.44 -9.94 -14.93
CA LYS A 254 -8.99 -9.85 -16.30
C LYS A 254 -8.31 -8.79 -17.18
N ASN A 255 -7.62 -7.81 -16.58
CA ASN A 255 -6.92 -6.76 -17.31
C ASN A 255 -5.60 -7.27 -17.92
N TYR A 256 -5.12 -8.43 -17.49
CA TYR A 256 -3.80 -8.95 -17.85
C TYR A 256 -3.83 -10.36 -18.43
N ALA A 257 -4.72 -11.22 -17.93
CA ALA A 257 -4.76 -12.65 -18.24
C ALA A 257 -6.16 -13.12 -18.64
N ASP A 258 -6.20 -14.23 -19.38
CA ASP A 258 -7.45 -14.96 -19.61
C ASP A 258 -7.90 -15.58 -18.28
N VAL A 259 -9.11 -15.25 -17.86
CA VAL A 259 -9.70 -15.75 -16.63
C VAL A 259 -10.83 -16.74 -16.88
N ALA A 260 -11.12 -17.57 -15.87
CA ALA A 260 -12.35 -18.33 -15.76
C ALA A 260 -12.78 -18.39 -14.28
N GLU A 261 -14.07 -18.57 -14.04
CA GLU A 261 -14.59 -18.82 -12.71
C GLU A 261 -14.54 -20.33 -12.40
N VAL A 262 -14.09 -20.67 -11.19
CA VAL A 262 -14.29 -21.99 -10.59
C VAL A 262 -15.28 -21.88 -9.44
N ILE A 263 -16.27 -22.76 -9.40
CA ILE A 263 -17.19 -22.91 -8.27
C ILE A 263 -16.85 -24.20 -7.51
N VAL A 264 -16.48 -24.05 -6.24
CA VAL A 264 -16.13 -25.13 -5.32
C VAL A 264 -17.33 -25.42 -4.43
N THR A 265 -17.70 -26.70 -4.31
CA THR A 265 -18.69 -27.19 -3.33
C THR A 265 -17.96 -27.96 -2.23
N VAL A 266 -18.10 -27.51 -0.99
CA VAL A 266 -17.53 -28.14 0.21
C VAL A 266 -18.57 -29.06 0.83
N LEU A 267 -18.21 -30.34 0.98
CA LEU A 267 -19.05 -31.35 1.60
C LEU A 267 -18.35 -31.97 2.82
N ASN A 268 -19.12 -32.46 3.78
CA ASN A 268 -18.60 -33.32 4.85
C ASN A 268 -18.52 -34.79 4.39
N ALA A 269 -18.06 -35.68 5.26
CA ALA A 269 -17.96 -37.12 4.98
C ALA A 269 -19.31 -37.77 4.63
N ASP A 270 -20.43 -37.21 5.09
CA ASP A 270 -21.80 -37.66 4.79
C ASP A 270 -22.37 -37.05 3.50
N SER A 271 -21.53 -36.39 2.69
CA SER A 271 -21.92 -35.69 1.46
C SER A 271 -22.91 -34.53 1.66
N LEU A 272 -22.96 -33.97 2.87
CA LEU A 272 -23.78 -32.80 3.19
C LEU A 272 -22.96 -31.51 2.98
N PRO A 273 -23.57 -30.43 2.45
CA PRO A 273 -22.91 -29.14 2.31
C PRO A 273 -22.44 -28.56 3.64
N VAL A 274 -21.26 -27.93 3.63
CA VAL A 274 -20.68 -27.30 4.81
C VAL A 274 -20.66 -25.79 4.62
N GLU A 275 -21.53 -25.09 5.33
CA GLU A 275 -21.55 -23.62 5.41
C GLU A 275 -20.40 -23.09 6.26
N GLY A 276 -19.82 -21.94 5.90
CA GLY A 276 -18.78 -21.27 6.68
C GLY A 276 -17.49 -22.09 6.85
N ALA A 277 -17.17 -22.94 5.87
CA ALA A 277 -15.85 -23.54 5.76
C ALA A 277 -14.91 -22.54 5.06
N THR A 278 -13.69 -22.42 5.58
CA THR A 278 -12.63 -21.64 4.91
C THR A 278 -12.17 -22.41 3.68
N VAL A 279 -12.29 -21.78 2.51
CA VAL A 279 -11.84 -22.29 1.21
C VAL A 279 -10.66 -21.44 0.75
N ASP A 280 -9.47 -22.02 0.82
CA ASP A 280 -8.22 -21.44 0.33
C ASP A 280 -7.96 -21.91 -1.09
N TYR A 281 -7.74 -20.94 -1.99
CA TYR A 281 -7.26 -21.16 -3.34
C TYR A 281 -5.75 -21.04 -3.31
N ARG A 282 -5.05 -22.17 -3.31
CA ARG A 282 -3.61 -22.21 -3.05
C ARG A 282 -2.79 -22.42 -4.31
N LEU A 283 -1.69 -21.67 -4.39
CA LEU A 283 -0.69 -21.74 -5.43
C LEU A 283 0.62 -22.27 -4.85
N TYR A 284 1.31 -23.14 -5.59
CA TYR A 284 2.64 -23.58 -5.20
C TYR A 284 3.68 -22.52 -5.53
N ASN A 285 4.42 -22.06 -4.52
CA ASN A 285 5.49 -21.07 -4.64
C ASN A 285 6.37 -21.14 -3.37
N TYR A 286 7.68 -20.90 -3.45
CA TYR A 286 8.62 -20.99 -2.31
C TYR A 286 8.53 -22.30 -1.52
N ALA A 287 8.34 -23.42 -2.21
CA ALA A 287 8.15 -24.75 -1.61
C ALA A 287 6.96 -24.86 -0.63
N GLU A 288 5.98 -23.97 -0.75
CA GLU A 288 4.73 -23.98 0.03
C GLU A 288 3.49 -23.88 -0.88
N LEU A 289 2.34 -24.27 -0.35
CA LEU A 289 1.03 -24.00 -0.95
C LEU A 289 0.47 -22.71 -0.33
N TYR A 290 0.74 -21.58 -0.98
CA TYR A 290 0.35 -20.25 -0.51
C TYR A 290 -1.10 -19.90 -0.92
N PRO A 291 -1.97 -19.47 0.02
CA PRO A 291 -3.33 -19.04 -0.31
C PRO A 291 -3.33 -17.69 -1.03
N ILE A 292 -3.56 -17.68 -2.35
CA ILE A 292 -3.71 -16.43 -3.11
C ILE A 292 -5.08 -15.78 -2.87
N ALA A 293 -6.08 -16.56 -2.43
CA ALA A 293 -7.35 -16.07 -1.95
C ALA A 293 -7.93 -17.04 -0.91
N SER A 294 -8.62 -16.49 0.09
CA SER A 294 -9.34 -17.26 1.11
C SER A 294 -10.77 -16.74 1.21
N LYS A 295 -11.76 -17.61 1.01
CA LYS A 295 -13.19 -17.28 1.06
C LYS A 295 -13.94 -18.22 2.00
N GLN A 296 -15.16 -17.84 2.37
CA GLN A 296 -16.06 -18.69 3.16
C GLN A 296 -17.11 -19.33 2.25
N SER A 297 -17.43 -20.60 2.49
CA SER A 297 -18.53 -21.26 1.80
C SER A 297 -19.91 -20.74 2.25
N ASP A 298 -20.84 -20.61 1.31
CA ASP A 298 -22.23 -20.20 1.57
C ASP A 298 -23.05 -21.33 2.23
N ALA A 299 -24.34 -21.07 2.53
CA ALA A 299 -25.27 -22.05 3.10
C ALA A 299 -25.48 -23.33 2.26
N ARG A 300 -25.04 -23.34 0.99
CA ARG A 300 -25.05 -24.51 0.10
C ARG A 300 -23.65 -25.11 -0.04
N GLY A 301 -22.72 -24.74 0.82
CA GLY A 301 -21.33 -25.17 0.81
C GLY A 301 -20.52 -24.60 -0.35
N LYS A 302 -20.96 -23.52 -1.02
CA LYS A 302 -20.30 -23.02 -2.23
C LYS A 302 -19.36 -21.85 -1.98
N SER A 303 -18.22 -21.85 -2.64
CA SER A 303 -17.30 -20.72 -2.79
C SER A 303 -16.88 -20.61 -4.25
N SER A 304 -16.68 -19.40 -4.79
CA SER A 304 -16.14 -19.22 -6.14
C SER A 304 -15.01 -18.22 -6.19
N LEU A 305 -14.15 -18.35 -7.20
CA LEU A 305 -13.08 -17.41 -7.51
C LEU A 305 -12.94 -17.30 -9.02
N THR A 306 -12.82 -16.07 -9.54
CA THR A 306 -12.33 -15.86 -10.90
C THR A 306 -10.82 -15.73 -10.89
N CYS A 307 -10.10 -16.54 -11.65
CA CYS A 307 -8.64 -16.53 -11.66
C CYS A 307 -8.08 -16.92 -13.03
N GLY A 308 -6.76 -16.79 -13.21
CA GLY A 308 -6.07 -17.22 -14.42
C GLY A 308 -6.32 -18.70 -14.73
N LYS A 309 -6.31 -19.06 -16.02
CA LYS A 309 -6.56 -20.44 -16.48
C LYS A 309 -5.35 -21.36 -16.29
N GLY A 310 -5.05 -21.70 -15.04
CA GLY A 310 -4.01 -22.63 -14.62
C GLY A 310 -4.47 -23.55 -13.49
N ASP A 311 -3.53 -24.26 -12.88
CA ASP A 311 -3.80 -25.20 -11.81
C ASP A 311 -3.68 -24.55 -10.42
N LEU A 312 -4.61 -24.91 -9.52
CA LEU A 312 -4.59 -24.56 -8.08
C LEU A 312 -4.78 -25.81 -7.24
N ILE A 313 -4.32 -25.75 -5.99
CA ILE A 313 -4.82 -26.64 -4.93
C ILE A 313 -5.90 -25.90 -4.16
N VAL A 314 -7.14 -26.36 -4.27
CA VAL A 314 -8.24 -25.84 -3.45
C VAL A 314 -8.27 -26.63 -2.16
N TRP A 315 -8.12 -25.94 -1.03
CA TRP A 315 -8.12 -26.50 0.31
C TRP A 315 -9.32 -25.98 1.09
N ALA A 316 -10.17 -26.86 1.59
CA ALA A 316 -11.30 -26.50 2.44
C ALA A 316 -11.07 -27.00 3.86
N SER A 317 -11.41 -26.20 4.87
CA SER A 317 -11.28 -26.59 6.28
C SER A 317 -12.37 -25.98 7.17
N LYS A 318 -12.77 -26.74 8.18
CA LYS A 318 -13.70 -26.31 9.24
C LYS A 318 -13.57 -27.22 10.46
N ASP A 319 -13.58 -26.65 11.67
CA ASP A 319 -13.64 -27.39 12.95
C ASP A 319 -12.59 -28.52 13.08
N GLY A 320 -11.34 -28.26 12.66
CA GLY A 320 -10.24 -29.23 12.71
C GLY A 320 -10.29 -30.32 11.63
N LYS A 321 -11.32 -30.32 10.77
CA LYS A 321 -11.42 -31.17 9.58
C LYS A 321 -11.01 -30.41 8.33
N PHE A 322 -10.46 -31.11 7.35
CA PHE A 322 -10.06 -30.52 6.08
C PHE A 322 -10.13 -31.49 4.90
N GLY A 323 -10.01 -30.94 3.70
CA GLY A 323 -9.88 -31.67 2.45
C GLY A 323 -9.26 -30.78 1.39
N PHE A 324 -8.67 -31.37 0.37
CA PHE A 324 -8.08 -30.61 -0.72
C PHE A 324 -8.18 -31.35 -2.05
N ARG A 325 -8.10 -30.60 -3.15
CA ARG A 325 -8.12 -31.13 -4.51
C ARG A 325 -7.38 -30.21 -5.46
N LYS A 326 -6.65 -30.79 -6.43
CA LYS A 326 -6.17 -30.07 -7.60
C LYS A 326 -7.33 -29.67 -8.51
N VAL A 327 -7.39 -28.41 -8.91
CA VAL A 327 -8.37 -27.84 -9.82
C VAL A 327 -7.65 -27.20 -11.01
N SER A 328 -8.05 -27.56 -12.22
CA SER A 328 -7.57 -26.94 -13.46
C SER A 328 -8.55 -25.87 -13.94
N VAL A 329 -8.31 -24.61 -13.57
CA VAL A 329 -9.20 -23.49 -13.87
C VAL A 329 -9.38 -23.30 -15.39
N GLY A 330 -10.62 -23.15 -15.83
CA GLY A 330 -10.99 -23.10 -17.25
C GLY A 330 -11.24 -24.46 -17.90
N LYS A 331 -10.88 -25.57 -17.23
CA LYS A 331 -11.31 -26.94 -17.57
C LYS A 331 -12.34 -27.45 -16.56
N ASP A 332 -12.06 -27.24 -15.28
CA ASP A 332 -12.92 -27.58 -14.15
C ASP A 332 -13.76 -26.35 -13.75
N ALA A 333 -14.97 -26.21 -14.31
CA ALA A 333 -15.89 -25.15 -13.89
C ALA A 333 -16.49 -25.41 -12.49
N LEU A 334 -16.69 -26.69 -12.15
CA LEU A 334 -17.23 -27.15 -10.88
C LEU A 334 -16.24 -28.10 -10.22
N ALA A 335 -15.92 -27.87 -8.95
CA ALA A 335 -15.09 -28.75 -8.14
C ALA A 335 -15.81 -29.10 -6.83
N THR A 336 -15.58 -30.31 -6.35
CA THR A 336 -16.05 -30.75 -5.03
C THR A 336 -14.85 -31.05 -4.15
N VAL A 337 -14.85 -30.50 -2.93
CA VAL A 337 -13.87 -30.81 -1.88
C VAL A 337 -14.61 -31.39 -0.70
N VAL A 338 -14.25 -32.61 -0.30
CA VAL A 338 -14.82 -33.29 0.86
C VAL A 338 -13.87 -33.09 2.04
N ILE A 339 -14.35 -32.54 3.17
CA ILE A 339 -13.56 -32.34 4.39
C ILE A 339 -13.55 -33.61 5.27
N ASP A 340 -12.88 -34.66 4.77
CA ASP A 340 -12.82 -35.99 5.37
C ASP A 340 -11.52 -36.29 6.15
N LYS A 341 -10.58 -35.35 6.19
CA LYS A 341 -9.27 -35.49 6.85
C LYS A 341 -9.21 -34.70 8.15
N ASP A 342 -8.24 -35.02 8.99
CA ASP A 342 -7.89 -34.28 10.22
C ASP A 342 -6.38 -34.30 10.47
N SER A 343 -5.94 -33.79 11.64
CA SER A 343 -4.53 -33.66 12.01
C SER A 343 -3.73 -34.97 12.00
N THR A 344 -4.38 -36.13 11.92
CA THR A 344 -3.71 -37.44 11.83
C THR A 344 -3.44 -37.88 10.39
N TYR A 345 -4.00 -37.19 9.40
CA TYR A 345 -3.81 -37.52 8.00
C TYR A 345 -2.36 -37.29 7.56
N THR A 346 -1.76 -38.31 6.94
CA THR A 346 -0.42 -38.25 6.33
C THR A 346 -0.48 -39.00 5.01
N ASP A 347 0.04 -38.39 3.96
CA ASP A 347 0.04 -38.98 2.62
C ASP A 347 1.20 -38.41 1.79
N SER A 348 1.51 -39.08 0.68
CA SER A 348 2.51 -38.64 -0.29
C SER A 348 2.00 -38.94 -1.69
N PHE A 349 2.01 -37.91 -2.54
CA PHE A 349 1.55 -37.99 -3.91
C PHE A 349 2.30 -36.98 -4.77
N ASP A 350 2.39 -37.28 -6.06
CA ASP A 350 2.99 -36.39 -7.03
C ASP A 350 1.93 -35.39 -7.54
N LEU A 351 2.32 -34.13 -7.66
CA LEU A 351 1.51 -33.06 -8.24
C LEU A 351 2.24 -32.47 -9.45
N ASP A 352 1.56 -32.46 -10.58
CA ASP A 352 1.91 -31.62 -11.71
C ASP A 352 1.02 -30.37 -11.67
N LEU A 353 1.59 -29.17 -11.66
CA LEU A 353 0.85 -27.91 -11.57
C LEU A 353 1.25 -27.01 -12.73
N MET A 354 0.31 -26.77 -13.63
CA MET A 354 0.54 -25.98 -14.82
C MET A 354 0.09 -24.53 -14.60
N PRO A 355 0.98 -23.53 -14.78
CA PRO A 355 0.57 -22.14 -14.80
C PRO A 355 -0.30 -21.85 -16.04
N PRO A 356 -1.05 -20.74 -16.05
CA PRO A 356 -1.70 -20.26 -17.27
C PRO A 356 -0.72 -20.10 -18.43
N MET A 357 -1.23 -20.33 -19.65
CA MET A 357 -0.46 -20.12 -20.87
C MET A 357 -0.21 -18.63 -21.10
N GLY A 358 1.05 -18.25 -21.27
CA GLY A 358 1.43 -16.87 -21.53
C GLY A 358 0.97 -16.38 -22.91
N LYS A 359 0.71 -15.09 -23.00
CA LYS A 359 0.43 -14.37 -24.24
C LYS A 359 1.31 -13.13 -24.31
N ASP A 360 1.93 -12.90 -25.47
CA ASP A 360 2.53 -11.61 -25.74
C ASP A 360 1.42 -10.61 -26.08
N ASN A 361 1.03 -9.81 -25.10
CA ASN A 361 -0.02 -8.80 -25.20
C ASN A 361 0.55 -7.37 -25.28
N LYS A 362 1.83 -7.23 -25.64
CA LYS A 362 2.47 -5.92 -25.77
C LYS A 362 1.85 -5.13 -26.92
N PRO A 363 1.53 -3.84 -26.72
CA PRO A 363 1.12 -2.97 -27.81
C PRO A 363 2.26 -2.76 -28.80
N ASP A 364 1.91 -2.52 -30.08
CA ASP A 364 2.89 -2.13 -31.09
C ASP A 364 3.42 -0.73 -30.80
N VAL A 365 4.75 -0.60 -30.72
CA VAL A 365 5.44 0.68 -30.50
C VAL A 365 6.51 0.86 -31.57
N SER A 366 6.62 2.07 -32.12
CA SER A 366 7.61 2.35 -33.16
C SER A 366 9.04 2.29 -32.61
N VAL A 367 9.99 1.86 -33.47
CA VAL A 367 11.41 1.81 -33.14
C VAL A 367 11.92 3.20 -32.73
N GLU A 368 11.43 4.26 -33.37
CA GLU A 368 11.77 5.64 -33.06
C GLU A 368 11.32 6.03 -31.64
N SER A 369 10.12 5.61 -31.24
CA SER A 369 9.56 5.89 -29.91
C SER A 369 10.33 5.16 -28.81
N VAL A 370 10.64 3.87 -29.02
CA VAL A 370 11.50 3.10 -28.10
C VAL A 370 12.89 3.73 -27.97
N ARG A 371 13.49 4.16 -29.08
CA ARG A 371 14.79 4.83 -29.07
C ARG A 371 14.75 6.17 -28.34
N ALA A 372 13.72 6.98 -28.59
CA ALA A 372 13.53 8.26 -27.91
C ALA A 372 13.37 8.06 -26.40
N ASN A 373 12.58 7.07 -25.99
CA ASN A 373 12.40 6.71 -24.58
C ASN A 373 13.72 6.28 -23.93
N ARG A 374 14.50 5.41 -24.58
CA ARG A 374 15.81 5.00 -24.08
C ARG A 374 16.78 6.17 -23.89
N ASN A 375 16.80 7.12 -24.83
CA ASN A 375 17.65 8.31 -24.69
C ASN A 375 17.19 9.17 -23.51
N ARG A 376 15.88 9.26 -23.29
CA ARG A 376 15.29 9.98 -22.17
C ARG A 376 15.65 9.32 -20.84
N LEU A 377 15.49 8.01 -20.71
CA LEU A 377 15.90 7.23 -19.52
C LEU A 377 17.35 7.52 -19.10
N ALA A 378 18.28 7.58 -20.06
CA ALA A 378 19.68 7.89 -19.76
C ALA A 378 19.91 9.33 -19.23
N GLN A 379 19.08 10.28 -19.65
CA GLN A 379 19.10 11.64 -19.09
C GLN A 379 18.54 11.66 -17.67
N GLU A 380 17.47 10.92 -17.43
CA GLU A 380 16.82 10.79 -16.12
C GLU A 380 17.76 10.12 -15.10
N ASP A 381 18.48 9.07 -15.52
CA ASP A 381 19.55 8.46 -14.73
C ASP A 381 20.64 9.48 -14.35
N SER A 382 20.96 10.41 -15.25
CA SER A 382 21.95 11.45 -15.01
C SER A 382 21.46 12.47 -13.97
N ILE A 383 20.16 12.81 -13.99
CA ILE A 383 19.52 13.67 -12.98
C ILE A 383 19.58 13.00 -11.60
N ARG A 384 19.18 11.72 -11.52
CA ARG A 384 19.24 10.93 -10.28
C ARG A 384 20.65 10.87 -9.72
N ASN A 385 21.64 10.58 -10.57
CA ASN A 385 23.05 10.51 -10.19
C ASN A 385 23.59 11.86 -9.69
N ALA A 386 23.17 12.98 -10.28
CA ALA A 386 23.55 14.31 -9.81
C ALA A 386 22.99 14.60 -8.41
N TYR A 387 21.72 14.26 -8.16
CA TYR A 387 21.13 14.34 -6.82
C TYR A 387 21.90 13.51 -5.80
N MET A 388 22.16 12.22 -6.10
CA MET A 388 22.88 11.33 -5.18
C MET A 388 24.27 11.85 -4.85
N LYS A 389 24.99 12.41 -5.82
CA LYS A 389 26.31 13.04 -5.61
C LYS A 389 26.25 14.27 -4.69
N GLN A 390 25.15 15.02 -4.72
CA GLN A 390 24.98 16.20 -3.88
C GLN A 390 24.49 15.84 -2.47
N ALA A 391 23.54 14.91 -2.35
CA ALA A 391 22.82 14.64 -1.12
C ALA A 391 23.50 13.62 -0.20
N PHE A 392 24.23 12.65 -0.76
CA PHE A 392 24.78 11.53 0.02
C PHE A 392 26.18 11.83 0.54
N CYS A 393 26.59 11.11 1.59
CA CYS A 393 27.96 11.20 2.10
C CYS A 393 28.94 10.76 1.02
N GLN A 394 29.86 11.66 0.64
CA GLN A 394 30.93 11.35 -0.30
C GLN A 394 32.06 10.59 0.41
N ASP A 395 32.77 9.73 -0.32
CA ASP A 395 33.96 8.98 0.14
C ASP A 395 33.73 8.03 1.33
N ALA A 396 32.48 7.73 1.67
CA ALA A 396 32.12 6.75 2.69
C ALA A 396 32.35 5.32 2.18
N ASN A 397 32.83 4.43 3.06
CA ASN A 397 32.87 2.99 2.76
C ASN A 397 31.42 2.50 2.51
N PRO A 398 31.13 1.75 1.42
CA PRO A 398 29.77 1.30 1.09
C PRO A 398 28.97 0.65 2.23
N ASP A 399 29.65 -0.03 3.16
CA ASP A 399 29.02 -0.69 4.30
C ASP A 399 29.03 0.14 5.60
N SER A 400 29.51 1.38 5.55
CA SER A 400 29.48 2.29 6.70
C SER A 400 28.05 2.77 7.01
N PRO A 401 27.72 3.04 8.28
CA PRO A 401 26.46 3.69 8.68
C PRO A 401 26.08 4.92 7.84
N GLU A 402 27.06 5.78 7.53
CA GLU A 402 26.87 6.99 6.74
C GLU A 402 26.50 6.68 5.28
N ALA A 403 27.11 5.67 4.66
CA ALA A 403 26.76 5.25 3.31
C ALA A 403 25.37 4.59 3.25
N LEU A 404 25.06 3.70 4.21
CA LEU A 404 23.77 3.02 4.32
C LEU A 404 22.61 3.99 4.55
N ALA A 405 22.86 5.11 5.24
CA ALA A 405 21.88 6.15 5.51
C ALA A 405 21.53 7.02 4.29
N ARG A 406 22.32 6.98 3.21
CA ARG A 406 22.09 7.77 1.99
C ARG A 406 21.87 9.25 2.32
N ALA A 407 20.77 9.89 1.92
CA ALA A 407 20.47 11.29 2.27
C ALA A 407 20.10 11.54 3.74
N ASN A 408 20.19 10.54 4.62
CA ASN A 408 19.99 10.67 6.06
C ASN A 408 21.32 10.60 6.85
N TRP A 409 22.47 10.59 6.16
CA TRP A 409 23.78 10.41 6.77
C TRP A 409 24.12 11.45 7.85
N GLN A 410 23.60 12.69 7.74
CA GLN A 410 23.83 13.73 8.74
C GLN A 410 23.22 13.36 10.11
N THR A 411 22.12 12.59 10.13
CA THR A 411 21.52 12.08 11.37
C THR A 411 22.47 11.14 12.10
N ILE A 412 23.14 10.26 11.35
CA ILE A 412 24.12 9.32 11.89
C ILE A 412 25.33 10.06 12.47
N VAL A 413 25.86 11.04 11.74
CA VAL A 413 26.98 11.88 12.21
C VAL A 413 26.59 12.68 13.45
N ALA A 414 25.39 13.27 13.47
CA ALA A 414 24.89 14.01 14.62
C ALA A 414 24.72 13.11 15.85
N PHE A 415 24.24 11.89 15.67
CA PHE A 415 24.11 10.91 16.75
C PHE A 415 25.47 10.52 17.33
N LYS A 416 26.42 10.12 16.49
CA LYS A 416 27.80 9.78 16.93
C LYS A 416 28.48 10.92 17.68
N LYS A 417 28.20 12.19 17.31
CA LYS A 417 28.72 13.36 18.02
C LYS A 417 28.04 13.60 19.37
N LYS A 418 26.75 13.28 19.50
CA LYS A 418 25.95 13.55 20.69
C LYS A 418 26.04 12.43 21.72
N CYS A 419 26.20 11.18 21.29
CA CYS A 419 26.47 10.04 22.17
C CYS A 419 27.93 10.07 22.64
N GLN A 420 28.16 10.36 23.93
CA GLN A 420 29.51 10.43 24.50
C GLN A 420 30.20 9.05 24.55
N ASP A 421 29.42 7.99 24.64
CA ASP A 421 29.88 6.60 24.62
C ASP A 421 29.95 6.10 23.18
N THR A 422 31.14 6.17 22.57
CA THR A 422 31.36 5.78 21.17
C THR A 422 31.02 4.31 20.93
N LYS A 423 31.35 3.42 21.88
CA LYS A 423 31.05 1.99 21.74
C LYS A 423 29.54 1.76 21.71
N LEU A 424 28.81 2.36 22.64
CA LEU A 424 27.34 2.28 22.65
C LEU A 424 26.71 2.82 21.36
N ALA A 425 27.24 3.93 20.84
CA ALA A 425 26.76 4.49 19.56
C ALA A 425 26.93 3.49 18.42
N ASP A 426 28.10 2.86 18.30
CA ASP A 426 28.37 1.86 17.27
C ASP A 426 27.52 0.59 17.47
N ASP A 427 27.33 0.14 18.72
CA ASP A 427 26.50 -1.02 19.05
C ASP A 427 25.02 -0.78 18.69
N ILE A 428 24.48 0.41 18.96
CA ILE A 428 23.12 0.81 18.57
C ILE A 428 22.99 0.84 17.04
N LEU A 429 23.92 1.49 16.34
CA LEU A 429 23.88 1.55 14.88
C LEU A 429 23.96 0.15 14.26
N ALA A 430 24.75 -0.75 14.82
CA ALA A 430 24.87 -2.14 14.36
C ALA A 430 23.57 -2.97 14.50
N THR A 431 22.56 -2.48 15.23
CA THR A 431 21.22 -3.12 15.29
C THR A 431 20.29 -2.70 14.14
N LEU A 432 20.56 -1.58 13.48
CA LEU A 432 19.71 -1.02 12.44
C LEU A 432 19.69 -1.91 11.19
N SER A 433 18.49 -2.13 10.64
CA SER A 433 18.38 -2.67 9.28
C SER A 433 18.87 -1.65 8.24
N LYS A 434 19.16 -2.10 7.01
CA LYS A 434 19.56 -1.22 5.91
C LYS A 434 18.56 -0.09 5.63
N LYS A 435 17.26 -0.32 5.87
CA LYS A 435 16.23 0.72 5.71
C LYS A 435 16.16 1.66 6.90
N ASP A 436 16.43 1.18 8.11
CA ASP A 436 16.38 2.03 9.31
C ASP A 436 17.42 3.14 9.26
N TYR A 437 18.61 2.90 8.69
CA TYR A 437 19.58 3.97 8.45
C TYR A 437 19.01 5.15 7.64
N ARG A 438 18.04 4.88 6.75
CA ARG A 438 17.49 5.87 5.81
C ARG A 438 16.43 6.76 6.43
N ASP A 439 15.72 6.29 7.45
CA ASP A 439 14.58 6.99 8.06
C ASP A 439 14.65 7.17 9.57
N VAL A 440 15.64 6.61 10.26
CA VAL A 440 15.84 6.86 11.69
C VAL A 440 16.10 8.34 11.96
N THR A 441 15.50 8.85 13.02
CA THR A 441 15.65 10.22 13.48
C THR A 441 16.60 10.31 14.67
N LEU A 442 17.17 11.50 14.90
CA LEU A 442 18.16 11.70 15.96
C LEU A 442 17.56 11.46 17.35
N ASP A 443 16.33 11.89 17.60
CA ASP A 443 15.61 11.70 18.85
C ASP A 443 15.38 10.22 19.18
N VAL A 444 15.07 9.39 18.18
CA VAL A 444 14.95 7.93 18.35
C VAL A 444 16.27 7.31 18.81
N LEU A 445 17.38 7.66 18.15
CA LEU A 445 18.70 7.12 18.53
C LEU A 445 19.13 7.59 19.93
N ILE A 446 18.82 8.84 20.28
CA ILE A 446 19.11 9.39 21.60
C ILE A 446 18.26 8.73 22.68
N ASP A 447 16.97 8.49 22.42
CA ASP A 447 16.08 7.80 23.35
C ASP A 447 16.56 6.37 23.68
N VAL A 448 17.06 5.63 22.67
CA VAL A 448 17.72 4.34 22.90
C VAL A 448 18.99 4.48 23.74
N ALA A 449 19.86 5.42 23.39
CA ALA A 449 21.13 5.61 24.09
C ALA A 449 20.93 6.02 25.57
N GLU A 450 20.01 6.95 25.84
CA GLU A 450 19.67 7.40 27.19
C GLU A 450 19.05 6.28 28.01
N SER A 451 18.14 5.49 27.41
CA SER A 451 17.54 4.31 28.04
C SER A 451 18.60 3.25 28.40
N ALA A 452 19.55 2.96 27.51
CA ALA A 452 20.62 1.99 27.74
C ALA A 452 21.65 2.48 28.78
N MET A 453 21.86 3.79 28.93
CA MET A 453 22.75 4.34 29.96
C MET A 453 22.13 4.27 31.37
N GLY A 454 20.81 4.23 31.48
CA GLY A 454 20.09 4.17 32.77
C GLY A 454 20.25 2.84 33.53
N ASP A 455 20.73 1.79 32.86
CA ASP A 455 20.94 0.46 33.44
C ASP A 455 22.18 -0.19 32.82
N ALA A 456 23.24 -0.38 33.61
CA ALA A 456 24.53 -0.88 33.15
C ALA A 456 24.44 -2.29 32.52
N GLY A 457 23.45 -3.12 32.90
CA GLY A 457 23.23 -4.44 32.32
C GLY A 457 22.64 -4.38 30.90
N ASN A 458 21.90 -3.32 30.56
CA ASN A 458 21.20 -3.21 29.28
C ASN A 458 22.14 -2.92 28.11
N LYS A 459 23.31 -2.33 28.36
CA LYS A 459 24.32 -2.08 27.32
C LYS A 459 24.88 -3.35 26.68
N GLU A 460 24.78 -4.49 27.38
CA GLU A 460 25.31 -5.77 26.90
C GLU A 460 24.24 -6.63 26.19
N ILE A 461 22.97 -6.23 26.25
CA ILE A 461 21.85 -6.95 25.64
C ILE A 461 21.52 -6.30 24.29
N LYS A 462 21.96 -6.94 23.21
CA LYS A 462 21.78 -6.41 21.84
C LYS A 462 20.31 -6.16 21.50
N GLU A 463 19.42 -7.04 21.94
CA GLU A 463 17.96 -6.97 21.76
C GLU A 463 17.37 -5.70 22.38
N VAL A 464 17.94 -5.22 23.48
CA VAL A 464 17.52 -3.99 24.15
C VAL A 464 18.02 -2.75 23.40
N LEU A 465 18.96 -2.86 22.46
CA LEU A 465 19.46 -1.72 21.68
C LEU A 465 18.69 -1.49 20.36
N PHE A 466 17.76 -2.36 19.98
CA PHE A 466 16.96 -2.17 18.76
C PHE A 466 15.98 -0.99 18.92
N PRO A 467 16.06 0.03 18.06
CA PRO A 467 15.08 1.11 18.09
C PRO A 467 13.74 0.68 17.50
N ARG A 468 13.72 -0.21 16.49
CA ARG A 468 12.48 -0.67 15.85
C ARG A 468 11.96 -1.95 16.49
N VAL A 469 10.65 -2.00 16.70
CA VAL A 469 9.92 -3.23 17.02
C VAL A 469 9.25 -3.75 15.75
N ALA A 470 9.69 -4.91 15.25
CA ALA A 470 9.20 -5.51 14.01
C ALA A 470 9.15 -4.51 12.83
N ASN A 471 7.94 -4.20 12.34
CA ASN A 471 7.71 -3.28 11.22
C ASN A 471 7.10 -1.93 11.65
N GLU A 472 7.00 -1.66 12.95
CA GLU A 472 6.40 -0.43 13.47
C GLU A 472 7.23 0.80 13.10
N ARG A 473 6.57 1.95 12.97
CA ARG A 473 7.21 3.25 12.76
C ARG A 473 8.23 3.55 13.85
N LEU A 474 9.39 4.08 13.48
CA LEU A 474 10.39 4.53 14.45
C LEU A 474 9.88 5.76 15.21
N THR A 475 9.78 5.64 16.53
CA THR A 475 9.40 6.71 17.45
C THR A 475 10.24 6.63 18.73
N PRO A 476 10.50 7.75 19.43
CA PRO A 476 11.23 7.76 20.71
C PRO A 476 10.31 7.30 21.85
N TYR A 477 9.92 6.03 21.85
CA TYR A 477 8.92 5.49 22.78
C TYR A 477 9.48 5.17 24.18
N ARG A 478 10.80 4.95 24.33
CA ARG A 478 11.37 4.32 25.53
C ARG A 478 11.28 5.21 26.75
N ALA A 479 11.62 6.50 26.64
CA ALA A 479 11.46 7.45 27.73
C ALA A 479 9.99 7.57 28.16
N THR A 480 9.06 7.55 27.21
CA THR A 480 7.62 7.62 27.47
C THR A 480 7.13 6.39 28.22
N LEU A 481 7.44 5.18 27.73
CA LEU A 481 7.05 3.93 28.39
C LEU A 481 7.72 3.78 29.76
N SER A 482 9.01 4.11 29.87
CA SER A 482 9.75 4.05 31.14
C SER A 482 9.14 4.95 32.20
N LYS A 483 8.68 6.15 31.80
CA LYS A 483 7.97 7.07 32.69
C LYS A 483 6.58 6.56 33.07
N TYR A 484 5.84 6.00 32.12
CA TYR A 484 4.49 5.50 32.34
C TYR A 484 4.48 4.30 33.31
N PHE A 485 5.42 3.37 33.13
CA PHE A 485 5.54 2.16 33.94
C PHE A 485 6.46 2.32 35.17
N ALA A 486 6.90 3.55 35.47
CA ALA A 486 7.80 3.82 36.58
C ALA A 486 7.20 3.34 37.91
N GLY A 487 7.90 2.42 38.59
CA GLY A 487 7.49 1.89 39.89
C GLY A 487 6.47 0.74 39.83
N MET A 488 6.11 0.26 38.64
CA MET A 488 5.30 -0.95 38.49
C MET A 488 6.18 -2.21 38.63
N THR A 489 5.66 -3.24 39.29
CA THR A 489 6.30 -4.57 39.34
C THR A 489 6.04 -5.35 38.05
N ALA A 490 6.84 -6.37 37.77
CA ALA A 490 6.59 -7.27 36.62
C ALA A 490 5.18 -7.88 36.67
N GLU A 491 4.73 -8.30 37.85
CA GLU A 491 3.38 -8.84 38.06
C GLU A 491 2.27 -7.80 37.77
N GLN A 492 2.54 -6.51 37.98
CA GLN A 492 1.61 -5.43 37.63
C GLN A 492 1.62 -5.07 36.13
N LEU A 493 2.66 -5.48 35.39
CA LEU A 493 2.74 -5.29 33.94
C LEU A 493 2.11 -6.46 33.18
N GLU A 494 2.08 -7.66 33.78
CA GLU A 494 1.45 -8.85 33.21
C GLU A 494 -0.07 -8.91 33.39
N GLN A 495 -0.61 -8.17 34.37
CA GLN A 495 -2.05 -8.01 34.64
C GLN A 495 -2.63 -6.82 33.86
#